data_AF-A0AA36J487-F1
#
_entry.id   AF-A0AA36J487-F1
#
_cell.length_a   1.000
_cell.length_b   1.000
_cell.length_c   1.000
_cell.angle_alpha   90.00
_cell.angle_beta   90.00
_cell.angle_gamma   90.00
#
_symmetry.space_group_name_H-M   'P 1'
#
loop_
_entity.id
_entity.type
_entity.pdbx_description
1 polymer ?
#
loop_
_entity_poly.entity_id
_entity_poly.type
_entity_poly.pdbx_seq_one_letter_code
_entity_poly.pdbx_strand_id
1 'polypeptide(L)'
;MHDVTMIDFGLVDGSIEEALQAIYAEAAAYCARQGLQLHMVALTRISLGWTSSWSYPTGSWFKGQDTVSLLAYLQWKYESLILTCGDHEHVTYMMDIFQVVKASNSFMRCMYHAGLWLGHDERDHIILNMSIVLQGFLGLAEYAYEGLSLTRWKLQPKFHALAELRYSLMKQKASQYDSISPLAFATQLDEDFVGRVSTFSRTVASRTIHQKTIERYLIALESGW
;
A
#
# COMPACT_ATOMS: atom_id res chain seq x y z
N MET A 1 6.83 29.63 8.01
CA MET A 1 6.52 28.27 8.49
C MET A 1 5.37 27.80 7.63
N HIS A 2 5.69 27.21 6.48
CA HIS A 2 4.72 26.96 5.41
C HIS A 2 3.94 25.68 5.74
N ASP A 3 2.62 25.77 5.69
CA ASP A 3 1.74 24.61 5.80
C ASP A 3 1.90 23.72 4.57
N VAL A 4 1.98 22.42 4.83
CA VAL A 4 2.72 21.43 4.05
C VAL A 4 1.72 20.48 3.34
N THR A 5 1.44 20.64 2.06
CA THR A 5 0.65 19.66 1.24
C THR A 5 0.97 19.82 -0.25
N MET A 6 0.28 19.17 -1.20
CA MET A 6 0.47 19.36 -2.66
C MET A 6 0.37 20.82 -3.17
N ILE A 7 0.06 21.75 -2.26
CA ILE A 7 0.35 23.19 -2.31
C ILE A 7 1.84 23.48 -2.62
N ASP A 8 2.79 22.63 -2.20
CA ASP A 8 4.23 22.82 -2.44
C ASP A 8 4.58 22.83 -3.94
N PHE A 9 3.78 22.17 -4.77
CA PHE A 9 3.91 22.21 -6.24
C PHE A 9 3.06 23.31 -6.88
N GLY A 10 2.35 24.13 -6.08
CA GLY A 10 1.42 25.13 -6.58
C GLY A 10 0.22 24.56 -7.36
N LEU A 11 -0.06 23.26 -7.22
CA LEU A 11 -1.08 22.57 -8.02
C LEU A 11 -2.50 22.68 -7.45
N VAL A 12 -2.62 23.07 -6.18
CA VAL A 12 -3.90 23.22 -5.48
C VAL A 12 -3.83 24.45 -4.59
N ASP A 13 -4.74 25.39 -4.80
CA ASP A 13 -4.98 26.52 -3.90
C ASP A 13 -5.96 26.11 -2.80
N GLY A 14 -5.74 26.55 -1.55
CA GLY A 14 -6.69 26.38 -0.45
C GLY A 14 -6.06 25.86 0.84
N SER A 15 -6.94 25.55 1.81
CA SER A 15 -6.56 24.95 3.08
C SER A 15 -6.25 23.44 2.93
N ILE A 16 -5.49 22.90 3.88
CA ILE A 16 -5.20 21.46 3.94
C ILE A 16 -6.48 20.62 3.97
N GLU A 17 -7.53 21.07 4.66
CA GLU A 17 -8.80 20.32 4.73
C GLU A 17 -9.51 20.27 3.38
N GLU A 18 -9.50 21.37 2.63
CA GLU A 18 -10.04 21.41 1.26
C GLU A 18 -9.24 20.50 0.34
N ALA A 19 -7.91 20.47 0.45
CA ALA A 19 -7.06 19.58 -0.32
C ALA A 19 -7.33 18.10 0.01
N LEU A 20 -7.46 17.73 1.29
CA LEU A 20 -7.78 16.36 1.71
C LEU A 20 -9.17 15.93 1.22
N GLN A 21 -10.15 16.83 1.27
CA GLN A 21 -11.50 16.56 0.76
C GLN A 21 -11.50 16.36 -0.76
N ALA A 22 -10.77 17.18 -1.50
CA ALA A 22 -10.62 17.05 -2.95
C ALA A 22 -9.94 15.73 -3.33
N ILE A 23 -8.84 15.38 -2.65
CA ILE A 23 -8.13 14.11 -2.85
C ILE A 23 -9.06 12.92 -2.57
N TYR A 24 -9.82 12.98 -1.47
CA TYR A 24 -10.76 11.92 -1.12
C TYR A 24 -11.85 11.76 -2.19
N ALA A 25 -12.46 12.85 -2.64
CA ALA A 25 -13.49 12.81 -3.67
C ALA A 25 -12.97 12.22 -4.98
N GLU A 26 -11.75 12.60 -5.40
CA GLU A 26 -11.09 12.06 -6.59
C GLU A 26 -10.78 10.56 -6.44
N ALA A 27 -10.21 10.16 -5.29
CA ALA A 27 -9.90 8.78 -4.99
C ALA A 27 -11.16 7.90 -4.92
N ALA A 28 -12.24 8.37 -4.30
CA ALA A 28 -13.52 7.66 -4.23
C ALA A 28 -14.12 7.48 -5.63
N ALA A 29 -14.10 8.52 -6.47
CA ALA A 29 -14.57 8.44 -7.85
C ALA A 29 -13.72 7.47 -8.69
N TYR A 30 -12.39 7.47 -8.50
CA TYR A 30 -11.50 6.50 -9.13
C TYR A 30 -11.84 5.07 -8.70
N CYS A 31 -11.97 4.82 -7.40
CA CYS A 31 -12.27 3.50 -6.85
C CYS A 31 -13.60 2.96 -7.40
N ALA A 32 -14.64 3.80 -7.44
CA ALA A 32 -15.94 3.44 -8.00
C ALA A 32 -15.84 3.01 -9.48
N ARG A 33 -15.02 3.70 -10.29
CA ARG A 33 -14.81 3.33 -11.71
C ARG A 33 -14.03 2.02 -11.87
N GLN A 34 -13.11 1.72 -10.95
CA GLN A 34 -12.27 0.52 -11.01
C GLN A 34 -12.88 -0.69 -10.27
N GLY A 35 -14.05 -0.55 -9.66
CA GLY A 35 -14.63 -1.59 -8.81
C GLY A 35 -13.84 -1.84 -7.53
N LEU A 36 -13.06 -0.86 -7.07
CA LEU A 36 -12.32 -0.91 -5.82
C LEU A 36 -13.17 -0.36 -4.67
N GLN A 37 -12.99 -0.92 -3.47
CA GLN A 37 -13.68 -0.47 -2.27
C GLN A 37 -12.79 0.46 -1.44
N LEU A 38 -13.37 1.58 -1.01
CA LEU A 38 -12.81 2.48 -0.01
C LEU A 38 -13.74 2.43 1.21
N HIS A 39 -13.24 1.95 2.34
CA HIS A 39 -13.99 1.81 3.59
C HIS A 39 -14.00 3.09 4.41
N MET A 40 -12.92 3.88 4.36
CA MET A 40 -12.94 5.22 4.94
C MET A 40 -13.98 6.10 4.23
N VAL A 41 -14.66 6.94 5.02
CA VAL A 41 -15.74 7.82 4.53
C VAL A 41 -15.23 9.24 4.21
N ALA A 42 -14.04 9.58 4.71
CA ALA A 42 -13.35 10.82 4.42
C ALA A 42 -11.85 10.66 4.66
N LEU A 43 -11.04 11.43 3.94
CA LEU A 43 -9.63 11.62 4.25
C LEU A 43 -9.50 12.87 5.12
N THR A 44 -8.98 12.71 6.33
CA THR A 44 -8.82 13.76 7.33
C THR A 44 -7.42 13.72 7.92
N ARG A 45 -7.02 14.78 8.63
CA ARG A 45 -5.79 14.76 9.44
C ARG A 45 -5.77 13.59 10.43
N ILE A 46 -6.92 13.27 11.02
CA ILE A 46 -7.06 12.16 11.97
C ILE A 46 -6.79 10.82 11.27
N SER A 47 -7.39 10.59 10.09
CA SER A 47 -7.16 9.34 9.33
C SER A 47 -5.72 9.22 8.82
N LEU A 48 -5.01 10.34 8.68
CA LEU A 48 -3.59 10.34 8.37
C LEU A 48 -2.71 10.20 9.62
N GLY A 49 -3.27 10.26 10.83
CA GLY A 49 -2.49 10.34 12.07
C GLY A 49 -1.65 11.62 12.17
N TRP A 50 -2.03 12.65 11.42
CA TRP A 50 -1.27 13.88 11.23
C TRP A 50 -1.80 14.98 12.16
N THR A 51 -1.34 14.95 13.41
CA THR A 51 -1.82 15.82 14.49
C THR A 51 -1.14 17.19 14.54
N SER A 52 0.07 17.29 14.00
CA SER A 52 0.85 18.53 13.90
C SER A 52 1.83 18.50 12.73
N SER A 53 2.36 19.65 12.34
CA SER A 53 3.42 19.76 11.32
C SER A 53 4.71 18.99 11.66
N TRP A 54 4.90 18.65 12.94
CA TRP A 54 6.03 17.83 13.42
C TRP A 54 5.71 16.33 13.46
N SER A 55 4.43 15.97 13.36
CA SER A 55 4.00 14.58 13.25
C SER A 55 4.05 14.14 11.80
N TYR A 56 4.54 12.93 11.56
CA TYR A 56 4.50 12.35 10.22
C TYR A 56 3.20 11.58 10.03
N PRO A 57 2.55 11.68 8.85
CA PRO A 57 1.42 10.85 8.52
C PRO A 57 1.77 9.36 8.62
N THR A 58 0.91 8.58 9.27
CA THR A 58 1.08 7.13 9.46
C THR A 58 -0.03 6.30 8.84
N GLY A 59 -1.16 6.91 8.46
CA GLY A 59 -2.35 6.22 7.97
C GLY A 59 -2.98 5.37 9.07
N SER A 60 -3.98 5.92 9.77
CA SER A 60 -4.66 5.30 10.90
C SER A 60 -5.98 4.62 10.51
N TRP A 61 -6.22 4.40 9.21
CA TRP A 61 -7.43 3.72 8.75
C TRP A 61 -7.42 2.24 9.13
N PHE A 62 -8.61 1.75 9.48
CA PHE A 62 -8.80 0.44 10.13
C PHE A 62 -8.71 -0.75 9.18
N LYS A 63 -8.70 -0.54 7.87
CA LYS A 63 -8.81 -1.61 6.87
C LYS A 63 -7.65 -1.57 5.90
N GLY A 64 -6.88 -2.66 5.81
CA GLY A 64 -5.77 -2.79 4.86
C GLY A 64 -6.19 -2.59 3.41
N GLN A 65 -7.45 -2.90 3.07
CA GLN A 65 -8.03 -2.64 1.74
C GLN A 65 -7.96 -1.17 1.33
N ASP A 66 -8.07 -0.23 2.26
CA ASP A 66 -7.98 1.20 1.96
C ASP A 66 -6.58 1.57 1.45
N THR A 67 -5.54 0.95 2.01
CA THR A 67 -4.15 1.11 1.53
C THR A 67 -4.02 0.63 0.08
N VAL A 68 -4.63 -0.51 -0.27
CA VAL A 68 -4.60 -1.07 -1.62
C VAL A 68 -5.28 -0.13 -2.61
N SER A 69 -6.49 0.31 -2.27
CA SER A 69 -7.29 1.22 -3.10
C SER A 69 -6.61 2.58 -3.28
N LEU A 70 -6.01 3.14 -2.22
CA LEU A 70 -5.25 4.38 -2.29
C LEU A 70 -3.97 4.26 -3.12
N LEU A 71 -3.21 3.16 -3.00
CA LEU A 71 -2.01 2.96 -3.80
C LEU A 71 -2.33 2.79 -5.30
N ALA A 72 -3.45 2.14 -5.63
CA ALA A 72 -3.93 2.07 -7.01
C ALA A 72 -4.30 3.46 -7.54
N TYR A 73 -5.03 4.26 -6.75
CA TYR A 73 -5.35 5.64 -7.05
C TYR A 73 -4.09 6.50 -7.25
N LEU A 74 -3.10 6.41 -6.35
CA LEU A 74 -1.86 7.19 -6.45
C LEU A 74 -1.09 6.86 -7.72
N GLN A 75 -1.01 5.58 -8.11
CA GLN A 75 -0.37 5.20 -9.36
C GLN A 75 -1.02 5.90 -10.56
N TRP A 76 -2.35 5.84 -10.66
CA TRP A 76 -3.10 6.52 -11.72
C TRP A 76 -2.93 8.05 -11.66
N LYS A 77 -2.98 8.62 -10.45
CA LYS A 77 -2.89 10.07 -10.26
C LYS A 77 -1.54 10.60 -10.73
N TYR A 78 -0.43 9.97 -10.33
CA TYR A 78 0.89 10.40 -10.75
C TYR A 78 1.12 10.18 -12.24
N GLU A 79 0.61 9.09 -12.82
CA GLU A 79 0.64 8.88 -14.28
C GLU A 79 -0.05 10.03 -15.02
N SER A 80 -1.25 10.43 -14.56
CA SER A 80 -1.98 11.57 -15.13
C SER A 80 -1.25 12.91 -14.92
N LEU A 81 -0.64 13.13 -13.76
CA LEU A 81 0.09 14.36 -13.46
C LEU A 81 1.32 14.51 -14.34
N ILE A 82 2.09 13.44 -14.53
CA ILE A 82 3.28 13.45 -15.39
C ILE A 82 2.92 13.79 -16.84
N LEU A 83 1.80 13.27 -17.34
CA LEU A 83 1.30 13.58 -18.68
C LEU A 83 0.81 15.04 -18.82
N THR A 84 0.27 15.62 -17.75
CA THR A 84 -0.32 16.97 -17.76
C THR A 84 0.70 18.06 -17.45
N CYS A 85 1.67 17.76 -16.58
CA CYS A 85 2.64 18.69 -16.03
C CYS A 85 4.08 18.29 -16.43
N GLY A 86 4.25 17.78 -17.65
CA GLY A 86 5.53 17.28 -18.14
C GLY A 86 6.68 18.29 -18.10
N ASP A 87 6.36 19.59 -18.19
CA ASP A 87 7.33 20.69 -18.17
C ASP A 87 7.56 21.28 -16.75
N HIS A 88 6.96 20.69 -15.71
CA HIS A 88 7.09 21.20 -14.34
C HIS A 88 8.53 21.01 -13.82
N GLU A 89 9.06 21.97 -13.06
CA GLU A 89 10.44 21.93 -12.53
C GLU A 89 10.75 20.67 -11.70
N HIS A 90 9.72 20.14 -11.03
CA HIS A 90 9.78 18.94 -10.21
C HIS A 90 9.24 17.67 -10.90
N VAL A 91 9.10 17.64 -12.24
CA VAL A 91 8.57 16.48 -12.97
C VAL A 91 9.37 15.20 -12.69
N THR A 92 10.69 15.29 -12.56
CA THR A 92 11.55 14.14 -12.23
C THR A 92 11.18 13.55 -10.87
N TYR A 93 10.97 14.41 -9.87
CA TYR A 93 10.53 13.98 -8.54
C TYR A 93 9.16 13.30 -8.59
N MET A 94 8.22 13.81 -9.39
CA MET A 94 6.92 13.15 -9.60
C MET A 94 7.04 11.79 -10.31
N MET A 95 7.95 11.69 -11.29
CA MET A 95 8.25 10.44 -11.99
C MET A 95 8.85 9.40 -11.05
N ASP A 96 9.74 9.79 -10.15
CA ASP A 96 10.32 8.89 -9.15
C ASP A 96 9.26 8.39 -8.16
N ILE A 97 8.34 9.26 -7.72
CA ILE A 97 7.19 8.83 -6.90
C ILE A 97 6.35 7.79 -7.65
N PHE A 98 6.04 8.06 -8.92
CA PHE A 98 5.30 7.13 -9.76
C PHE A 98 5.98 5.76 -9.86
N GLN A 99 7.30 5.72 -10.10
CA GLN A 99 8.03 4.46 -10.19
C GLN A 99 8.00 3.69 -8.85
N VAL A 100 8.16 4.37 -7.72
CA VAL A 100 8.08 3.74 -6.40
C VAL A 100 6.69 3.19 -6.12
N VAL A 101 5.62 3.93 -6.42
CA VAL A 101 4.24 3.47 -6.24
C VAL A 101 3.93 2.29 -7.15
N LYS A 102 4.32 2.37 -8.43
CA LYS A 102 4.13 1.29 -9.41
C LYS A 102 4.86 0.01 -8.99
N ALA A 103 6.12 0.12 -8.57
CA ALA A 103 6.89 -1.00 -8.06
C ALA A 103 6.25 -1.58 -6.78
N SER A 104 5.73 -0.72 -5.90
CA SER A 104 5.02 -1.15 -4.69
C SER A 104 3.79 -2.00 -5.01
N ASN A 105 2.93 -1.52 -5.89
CA ASN A 105 1.76 -2.28 -6.35
C ASN A 105 2.16 -3.59 -7.04
N SER A 106 3.23 -3.55 -7.84
CA SER A 106 3.74 -4.69 -8.59
C SER A 106 4.22 -5.82 -7.70
N PHE A 107 5.05 -5.54 -6.69
CA PHE A 107 5.55 -6.60 -5.80
C PHE A 107 4.47 -7.09 -4.84
N MET A 108 3.61 -6.21 -4.32
CA MET A 108 2.52 -6.61 -3.43
C MET A 108 1.55 -7.54 -4.17
N ARG A 109 1.14 -7.19 -5.39
CA ARG A 109 0.27 -8.04 -6.20
C ARG A 109 0.90 -9.41 -6.47
N CYS A 110 2.18 -9.45 -6.87
CA CYS A 110 2.88 -10.72 -7.08
C CYS A 110 2.89 -11.57 -5.80
N MET A 111 3.25 -10.97 -4.67
CA MET A 111 3.36 -11.65 -3.38
C MET A 111 2.00 -12.21 -2.89
N TYR A 112 0.90 -11.50 -3.10
CA TYR A 112 -0.46 -11.95 -2.72
C TYR A 112 -1.06 -13.00 -3.67
N HIS A 113 -0.58 -13.10 -4.90
CA HIS A 113 -1.01 -14.14 -5.85
C HIS A 113 -0.10 -15.36 -5.85
N ALA A 114 1.13 -15.23 -5.35
CA ALA A 114 2.08 -16.32 -5.26
C ALA A 114 1.67 -17.33 -4.18
N GLY A 115 2.16 -18.57 -4.32
CA GLY A 115 1.99 -19.61 -3.31
C GLY A 115 2.85 -19.39 -2.06
N LEU A 116 2.78 -20.34 -1.12
CA LEU A 116 3.66 -20.34 0.06
C LEU A 116 5.13 -20.39 -0.33
N TRP A 117 5.46 -21.17 -1.36
CA TRP A 117 6.78 -21.26 -1.97
C TRP A 117 6.79 -20.45 -3.25
N LEU A 118 7.64 -19.42 -3.30
CA LEU A 118 7.78 -18.55 -4.45
C LEU A 118 8.55 -19.27 -5.56
N GLY A 119 8.00 -19.23 -6.78
CA GLY A 119 8.74 -19.59 -7.98
C GLY A 119 9.95 -18.67 -8.19
N HIS A 120 10.93 -19.12 -8.97
CA HIS A 120 12.13 -18.33 -9.26
C HIS A 120 11.80 -16.97 -9.87
N ASP A 121 10.86 -16.94 -10.81
CA ASP A 121 10.44 -15.71 -11.50
C ASP A 121 9.68 -14.76 -10.55
N GLU A 122 8.81 -15.30 -9.70
CA GLU A 122 8.06 -14.52 -8.70
C GLU A 122 9.02 -13.89 -7.68
N ARG A 123 9.95 -14.69 -7.16
CA ARG A 123 11.00 -14.23 -6.24
C ARG A 123 11.82 -13.11 -6.88
N ASP A 124 12.30 -13.32 -8.10
CA ASP A 124 13.15 -12.36 -8.80
C ASP A 124 12.39 -11.06 -9.09
N HIS A 125 11.12 -11.16 -9.48
CA HIS A 125 10.23 -10.02 -9.65
C HIS A 125 10.01 -9.25 -8.34
N ILE A 126 9.76 -9.94 -7.23
CA ILE A 126 9.61 -9.31 -5.91
C ILE A 126 10.90 -8.60 -5.49
N ILE A 127 12.07 -9.25 -5.61
CA ILE A 127 13.36 -8.66 -5.28
C ILE A 127 13.62 -7.40 -6.11
N LEU A 128 13.36 -7.45 -7.42
CA LEU A 128 13.56 -6.31 -8.31
C LEU A 128 12.70 -5.12 -7.87
N ASN A 129 11.41 -5.32 -7.69
CA ASN A 129 10.48 -4.25 -7.34
C ASN A 129 10.72 -3.72 -5.92
N MET A 130 11.05 -4.58 -4.95
CA MET A 130 11.49 -4.12 -3.61
C MET A 130 12.77 -3.29 -3.69
N SER A 131 13.70 -3.62 -4.59
CA SER A 131 14.92 -2.82 -4.80
C SER A 131 14.59 -1.42 -5.32
N ILE A 132 13.68 -1.31 -6.29
CA ILE A 132 13.20 -0.03 -6.83
C ILE A 132 12.56 0.80 -5.73
N VAL A 133 11.72 0.19 -4.88
CA VAL A 133 11.08 0.90 -3.77
C VAL A 133 12.09 1.41 -2.76
N LEU A 134 13.05 0.58 -2.34
CA LEU A 134 14.05 0.98 -1.35
C LEU A 134 14.96 2.09 -1.86
N GLN A 135 15.46 1.97 -3.09
CA GLN A 135 16.33 2.96 -3.71
C GLN A 135 15.58 4.26 -4.02
N GLY A 136 14.39 4.15 -4.62
CA GLY A 136 13.58 5.32 -4.96
C GLY A 136 13.10 6.08 -3.73
N PHE A 137 12.69 5.40 -2.66
CA PHE A 137 12.29 6.06 -1.42
C PHE A 137 13.45 6.84 -0.77
N LEU A 138 14.68 6.31 -0.83
CA LEU A 138 15.87 7.05 -0.37
C LEU A 138 16.16 8.27 -1.24
N GLY A 139 16.15 8.13 -2.57
CA GLY A 139 16.37 9.25 -3.48
C GLY A 139 15.30 10.34 -3.34
N LEU A 140 14.04 9.95 -3.15
CA LEU A 140 12.95 10.87 -2.87
C LEU A 140 13.12 11.60 -1.53
N ALA A 141 13.64 10.91 -0.51
CA ALA A 141 13.95 11.52 0.78
C ALA A 141 15.06 12.56 0.68
N GLU A 142 16.13 12.24 -0.05
CA GLU A 142 17.25 13.15 -0.33
C GLU A 142 16.78 14.37 -1.13
N TYR A 143 16.04 14.17 -2.21
CA TYR A 143 15.51 15.26 -3.04
C TYR A 143 14.59 16.19 -2.22
N ALA A 144 13.68 15.63 -1.43
CA ALA A 144 12.78 16.44 -0.61
C ALA A 144 13.56 17.25 0.44
N TYR A 145 14.54 16.64 1.10
CA TYR A 145 15.28 17.28 2.18
C TYR A 145 16.28 18.32 1.68
N GLU A 146 17.09 17.99 0.68
CA GLU A 146 18.15 18.86 0.16
C GLU A 146 17.62 19.85 -0.88
N GLY A 147 16.77 19.39 -1.81
CA GLY A 147 16.25 20.21 -2.91
C GLY A 147 15.12 21.13 -2.50
N LEU A 148 14.19 20.65 -1.67
CA LEU A 148 12.99 21.41 -1.28
C LEU A 148 13.05 21.95 0.15
N SER A 149 14.04 21.56 0.95
CA SER A 149 14.06 21.82 2.40
C SER A 149 12.81 21.29 3.12
N LEU A 150 12.27 20.15 2.66
CA LEU A 150 11.06 19.53 3.16
C LEU A 150 11.31 18.11 3.70
N THR A 151 10.63 17.79 4.79
CA THR A 151 10.72 16.49 5.47
C THR A 151 9.53 15.60 5.10
N ARG A 152 9.50 15.11 3.84
CA ARG A 152 8.35 14.37 3.27
C ARG A 152 8.45 12.85 3.42
N TRP A 153 9.66 12.30 3.47
CA TRP A 153 9.90 10.85 3.44
C TRP A 153 10.54 10.39 4.74
N LYS A 154 9.79 9.63 5.53
CA LYS A 154 10.27 9.15 6.83
C LYS A 154 10.91 7.77 6.72
N LEU A 155 12.20 7.69 7.01
CA LEU A 155 12.92 6.43 7.13
C LEU A 155 12.62 5.80 8.50
N GLN A 156 11.52 5.04 8.58
CA GLN A 156 11.08 4.34 9.80
C GLN A 156 11.57 2.89 9.86
N PRO A 157 11.46 2.21 11.01
CA PRO A 157 11.70 0.77 11.11
C PRO A 157 10.98 -0.08 10.06
N LYS A 158 9.83 0.37 9.54
CA LYS A 158 9.12 -0.30 8.42
C LYS A 158 9.93 -0.32 7.12
N PHE A 159 10.69 0.74 6.84
CA PHE A 159 11.61 0.78 5.70
C PHE A 159 12.74 -0.25 5.88
N HIS A 160 13.30 -0.32 7.09
CA HIS A 160 14.30 -1.35 7.44
C HIS A 160 13.72 -2.77 7.34
N ALA A 161 12.50 -2.99 7.82
CA ALA A 161 11.81 -4.28 7.69
C ALA A 161 11.68 -4.71 6.21
N LEU A 162 11.32 -3.79 5.31
CA LEU A 162 11.29 -4.08 3.87
C LEU A 162 12.67 -4.45 3.32
N ALA A 163 13.74 -3.80 3.79
CA ALA A 163 15.11 -4.12 3.42
C ALA A 163 15.53 -5.53 3.89
N GLU A 164 15.15 -5.91 5.12
CA GLU A 164 15.39 -7.25 5.66
C GLU A 164 14.64 -8.34 4.89
N LEU A 165 13.37 -8.09 4.51
CA LEU A 165 12.60 -9.01 3.67
C LEU A 165 13.31 -9.24 2.33
N ARG A 166 13.72 -8.15 1.66
CA ARG A 166 14.49 -8.25 0.40
C ARG A 166 15.79 -9.02 0.60
N TYR A 167 16.55 -8.72 1.66
CA TYR A 167 17.82 -9.39 1.96
C TYR A 167 17.64 -10.90 2.15
N SER A 168 16.59 -11.31 2.89
CA SER A 168 16.26 -12.72 3.10
C SER A 168 15.99 -13.45 1.77
N LEU A 169 15.19 -12.85 0.88
CA LEU A 169 14.90 -13.42 -0.44
C LEU A 169 16.17 -13.50 -1.32
N MET A 170 17.04 -12.49 -1.27
CA MET A 170 18.32 -12.51 -1.99
C MET A 170 19.26 -13.61 -1.47
N LYS A 171 19.29 -13.83 -0.16
CA LYS A 171 20.09 -14.89 0.46
C LYS A 171 19.59 -16.27 0.03
N GLN A 172 18.28 -16.50 0.07
CA GLN A 172 17.66 -17.74 -0.40
C GLN A 172 17.95 -17.98 -1.89
N LYS A 173 17.86 -16.92 -2.72
CA LYS A 173 18.26 -16.96 -4.13
C LYS A 173 19.71 -17.39 -4.32
N ALA A 174 20.64 -16.79 -3.58
CA ALA A 174 22.06 -17.11 -3.68
C ALA A 174 22.36 -18.56 -3.27
N SER A 175 21.59 -19.10 -2.33
CA SER A 175 21.69 -20.50 -1.89
C SER A 175 20.95 -21.50 -2.78
N GLN A 176 20.27 -21.05 -3.85
CA GLN A 176 19.45 -21.89 -4.72
C GLN A 176 18.36 -22.69 -3.98
N TYR A 177 17.82 -22.12 -2.89
CA TYR A 177 16.69 -22.70 -2.18
C TYR A 177 15.37 -22.08 -2.64
N ASP A 178 14.30 -22.85 -2.47
CA ASP A 178 12.94 -22.33 -2.58
C ASP A 178 12.75 -21.21 -1.55
N SER A 179 12.18 -20.10 -2.01
CA SER A 179 11.92 -18.94 -1.17
C SER A 179 10.54 -19.04 -0.56
N ILE A 180 10.45 -18.96 0.76
CA ILE A 180 9.16 -18.82 1.42
C ILE A 180 8.61 -17.41 1.20
N SER A 181 7.33 -17.29 0.86
CA SER A 181 6.66 -16.01 0.71
C SER A 181 6.70 -15.22 2.02
N PRO A 182 7.10 -13.93 2.02
CA PRO A 182 7.08 -13.10 3.22
C PRO A 182 5.71 -13.01 3.89
N LEU A 183 4.62 -13.21 3.14
CA LEU A 183 3.26 -13.23 3.69
C LEU A 183 3.03 -14.39 4.66
N ALA A 184 3.84 -15.45 4.64
CA ALA A 184 3.77 -16.54 5.62
C ALA A 184 3.96 -16.06 7.07
N PHE A 185 4.53 -14.87 7.26
CA PHE A 185 4.76 -14.25 8.57
C PHE A 185 3.87 -13.02 8.80
N ALA A 186 2.92 -12.73 7.91
CA ALA A 186 2.05 -11.56 8.00
C ALA A 186 0.78 -11.88 8.81
N THR A 187 0.51 -11.07 9.84
CA THR A 187 -0.71 -11.19 10.66
C THR A 187 -1.99 -10.90 9.89
N GLN A 188 -1.89 -10.17 8.77
CA GLN A 188 -3.03 -9.79 7.95
C GLN A 188 -3.76 -11.02 7.37
N LEU A 189 -3.04 -12.08 6.98
CA LEU A 189 -3.66 -13.31 6.48
C LEU A 189 -4.47 -14.03 7.56
N ASP A 190 -3.95 -14.02 8.79
CA ASP A 190 -4.64 -14.60 9.95
C ASP A 190 -5.93 -13.82 10.26
N GLU A 191 -5.87 -12.48 10.22
CA GLU A 191 -7.05 -11.63 10.43
C GLU A 191 -8.14 -11.88 9.38
N ASP A 192 -7.77 -11.96 8.10
CA ASP A 192 -8.71 -12.24 7.02
C ASP A 192 -9.32 -13.64 7.14
N PHE A 193 -8.50 -14.64 7.51
CA PHE A 193 -8.97 -16.00 7.76
C PHE A 193 -9.99 -16.05 8.90
N VAL A 194 -9.64 -15.46 10.06
CA VAL A 194 -10.54 -15.37 11.23
C VAL A 194 -11.82 -14.61 10.87
N GLY A 195 -11.72 -13.53 10.10
CA GLY A 195 -12.87 -12.74 9.65
C GLY A 195 -13.84 -13.54 8.77
N ARG A 196 -13.32 -14.35 7.83
CA ARG A 196 -14.13 -15.23 6.99
C ARG A 196 -14.84 -16.32 7.81
N VAL A 197 -14.10 -17.04 8.65
CA VAL A 197 -14.68 -18.09 9.52
C VAL A 197 -15.73 -17.50 10.47
N SER A 198 -15.47 -16.31 11.03
CA SER A 198 -16.43 -15.60 11.89
C SER A 198 -17.70 -15.19 11.14
N THR A 199 -17.63 -14.97 9.83
CA THR A 199 -18.81 -14.67 9.00
C THR A 199 -19.68 -15.92 8.81
N PHE A 200 -19.06 -17.09 8.63
CA PHE A 200 -19.78 -18.37 8.58
C PHE A 200 -20.48 -18.68 9.90
N SER A 201 -19.84 -18.41 11.04
CA SER A 201 -20.43 -18.69 12.35
C SER A 201 -21.64 -17.79 12.68
N ARG A 202 -21.65 -16.54 12.22
CA ARG A 202 -22.78 -15.60 12.43
C ARG A 202 -24.04 -15.96 11.65
N THR A 203 -23.95 -16.87 10.68
CA THR A 203 -25.04 -17.19 9.74
C THR A 203 -25.62 -18.60 9.96
N VAL A 204 -25.28 -19.23 11.09
CA VAL A 204 -25.74 -20.57 11.49
C VAL A 204 -26.42 -20.52 12.86
N ALA A 205 -27.32 -21.47 13.12
CA ALA A 205 -27.99 -21.58 14.42
C ALA A 205 -26.99 -21.93 15.53
N SER A 206 -27.14 -21.31 16.70
CA SER A 206 -26.22 -21.45 17.86
C SER A 206 -26.03 -22.91 18.30
N ARG A 207 -27.09 -23.73 18.25
CA ARG A 207 -27.06 -25.16 18.63
C ARG A 207 -26.15 -26.01 17.73
N THR A 208 -25.94 -25.59 16.49
CA THR A 208 -25.17 -26.34 15.47
C THR A 208 -23.95 -25.54 15.01
N ILE A 209 -23.56 -24.50 15.75
CA ILE A 209 -22.58 -23.50 15.27
C ILE A 209 -21.25 -24.15 14.90
N HIS A 210 -20.72 -25.04 15.74
CA HIS A 210 -19.43 -25.69 15.51
C HIS A 210 -19.45 -26.53 14.23
N GLN A 211 -20.42 -27.45 14.12
CA GLN A 211 -20.53 -28.34 12.97
C GLN A 211 -20.82 -27.56 11.67
N LYS A 212 -21.80 -26.65 11.68
CA LYS A 212 -22.20 -25.92 10.47
C LYS A 212 -21.16 -24.90 10.02
N THR A 213 -20.36 -24.34 10.93
CA THR A 213 -19.23 -23.47 10.56
C THR A 213 -18.15 -24.27 9.84
N ILE A 214 -17.80 -25.46 10.33
CA ILE A 214 -16.83 -26.35 9.68
C ILE A 214 -17.36 -26.82 8.32
N GLU A 215 -18.61 -27.28 8.24
CA GLU A 215 -19.22 -27.70 6.97
C GLU A 215 -19.20 -26.58 5.92
N ARG A 216 -19.57 -25.34 6.30
CA ARG A 216 -19.52 -24.19 5.39
C ARG A 216 -18.10 -23.83 4.97
N TYR A 217 -17.14 -23.93 5.89
CA TYR A 217 -15.73 -23.72 5.56
C TYR A 217 -15.21 -24.77 4.56
N LEU A 218 -15.55 -26.04 4.75
CA LEU A 218 -15.16 -27.12 3.83
C LEU A 218 -15.79 -26.95 2.44
N ILE A 219 -17.06 -26.55 2.37
CA ILE A 219 -17.73 -26.24 1.08
C ILE A 219 -17.06 -25.04 0.40
N ALA A 220 -16.71 -23.99 1.15
CA ALA A 220 -16.03 -22.82 0.62
C ALA A 220 -14.62 -23.17 0.10
N LEU A 221 -13.90 -24.04 0.82
CA LEU A 221 -12.63 -24.60 0.37
C LEU A 221 -12.79 -25.36 -0.93
N GLU A 222 -13.72 -26.32 -1.00
CA GLU A 222 -13.98 -27.09 -2.22
C GLU A 222 -14.29 -26.20 -3.43
N SER A 223 -15.03 -25.10 -3.23
CA SER A 223 -15.35 -24.17 -4.33
C SER A 223 -14.19 -23.32 -4.82
N GLY A 224 -13.10 -23.22 -4.04
CA GLY A 224 -11.95 -22.35 -4.32
C GLY A 224 -10.67 -23.07 -4.72
N TRP A 225 -10.64 -24.40 -4.67
CA TRP A 225 -9.56 -25.27 -5.17
C TRP A 225 -9.86 -25.74 -6.59
#